data_AF-A0A1E3Y8A6-F1
#
_entry.id   AF-A0A1E3Y8A6-F1
#
_cell.length_a   1.000
_cell.length_b   1.000
_cell.length_c   1.000
_cell.angle_alpha   90.00
_cell.angle_beta   90.00
_cell.angle_gamma   90.00
#
_symmetry.space_group_name_H-M   'P 1'
#
loop_
_entity.id
_entity.type
_entity.pdbx_description
1 polymer ?
#
loop_
_entity_poly.entity_id
_entity_poly.type
_entity_poly.pdbx_seq_one_letter_code
_entity_poly.pdbx_strand_id
1 'polypeptide(L)'
;MKFSVLALDFDGTIARHDRLDDAVREAIADVRARGVVVILVTGRILEDLRRVTGGLHFVDAVVAENGAVVEFPASGYTTRNGSPPAPAFLDALGQAGVRVDTGTVVVEADASQAPAILDVIRRLELPLSIVFNRSRLMVLPQTISKASGLRQALAVLRLSPRNALGIGDAENDHDLLQVCEVGVAVGWGSAALQAAADDVLPGTGPAAVADYIRRLAVDRLLPVPTRTRRRLRLGHDATGTPFELAVRGRNVLVAGAPKSGKSWVAGLLCEQLILHGYSLCILDPEGDYVALEALPGVTVLGGADPLPRPADVVRALRHADVSVVIDLSRVAHDPKVAYMRNLLPALNVLRRHTGIPHRIIVDEAHYFLYDTDVPELLDLEINGYTLVSYRASKLHPAALASTQVIVVTRESDPYEADALLTLCPTCAGRPVASTWRHLLGGLDIDEAAILPVTEETQGGVRRIRLAPRLTPHVRHQAKYIDVPIGESLGFVVWHDGAPTTHRIRTLREFVTVIESTRTARLHGHLVRNDFSRWIADVFGDFVLAETIRAAETDYRRGQLAEPMAVMAQAVRSRYEFVDGPWW
;
A
#
# COMPACT_ATOMS: atom_id res chain seq x y z
N MET A 1 -11.15 -7.43 -2.56
CA MET A 1 -10.48 -7.47 -1.24
C MET A 1 -11.39 -8.20 -0.26
N LYS A 2 -10.83 -8.89 0.75
CA LYS A 2 -11.61 -9.64 1.73
C LYS A 2 -12.37 -8.72 2.70
N PHE A 3 -13.62 -9.05 2.96
CA PHE A 3 -14.46 -8.49 4.03
C PHE A 3 -14.24 -9.30 5.32
N SER A 4 -13.54 -8.68 6.29
CA SER A 4 -13.22 -9.30 7.57
C SER A 4 -13.84 -8.56 8.76
N VAL A 5 -14.15 -7.27 8.62
CA VAL A 5 -14.67 -6.45 9.73
C VAL A 5 -15.88 -5.64 9.29
N LEU A 6 -16.92 -5.66 10.12
CA LEU A 6 -18.10 -4.82 10.01
C LEU A 6 -18.13 -3.86 11.21
N ALA A 7 -17.95 -2.56 10.96
CA ALA A 7 -18.09 -1.51 11.97
C ALA A 7 -19.45 -0.82 11.79
N LEU A 8 -20.28 -0.85 12.83
CA LEU A 8 -21.65 -0.33 12.77
C LEU A 8 -21.82 0.81 13.76
N ASP A 9 -22.32 1.94 13.32
CA ASP A 9 -22.99 2.85 14.24
C ASP A 9 -24.25 2.22 14.83
N PHE A 10 -24.66 2.68 16.01
CA PHE A 10 -25.85 2.18 16.70
C PHE A 10 -27.11 2.97 16.33
N ASP A 11 -27.13 4.26 16.66
CA ASP A 11 -28.34 5.09 16.73
C ASP A 11 -28.79 5.60 15.37
N GLY A 12 -29.96 5.19 14.91
CA GLY A 12 -30.43 5.56 13.58
C GLY A 12 -29.80 4.74 12.46
N THR A 13 -28.73 4.01 12.72
CA THR A 13 -28.15 3.02 11.80
C THR A 13 -28.79 1.64 11.97
N ILE A 14 -28.62 1.00 13.13
CA ILE A 14 -29.17 -0.34 13.43
C ILE A 14 -30.27 -0.32 14.49
N ALA A 15 -30.47 0.81 15.18
CA ALA A 15 -31.45 0.98 16.22
C ALA A 15 -32.38 2.18 15.96
N ARG A 16 -33.60 2.10 16.49
CA ARG A 16 -34.58 3.21 16.51
C ARG A 16 -35.28 3.24 17.87
N HIS A 17 -35.48 4.44 18.40
CA HIS A 17 -36.19 4.65 19.68
C HIS A 17 -35.62 3.76 20.82
N ASP A 18 -34.29 3.79 21.00
CA ASP A 18 -33.61 2.97 22.01
C ASP A 18 -33.87 1.46 21.89
N ARG A 19 -34.14 0.96 20.68
CA ARG A 19 -34.32 -0.47 20.41
C ARG A 19 -33.51 -0.89 19.19
N LEU A 20 -32.64 -1.88 19.38
CA LEU A 20 -31.98 -2.58 18.29
C LEU A 20 -33.02 -3.33 17.44
N ASP A 21 -32.91 -3.22 16.12
CA ASP A 21 -33.77 -3.93 15.20
C ASP A 21 -33.50 -5.45 15.25
N ASP A 22 -34.56 -6.25 15.40
CA ASP A 22 -34.45 -7.70 15.60
C ASP A 22 -33.85 -8.40 14.37
N ALA A 23 -34.18 -7.94 13.15
CA ALA A 23 -33.62 -8.50 11.93
C ALA A 23 -32.12 -8.18 11.80
N VAL A 24 -31.69 -7.01 12.27
CA VAL A 24 -30.27 -6.64 12.30
C VAL A 24 -29.51 -7.48 13.33
N ARG A 25 -30.10 -7.73 14.50
CA ARG A 25 -29.49 -8.61 15.52
C ARG A 25 -29.23 -10.01 14.96
N GLU A 26 -30.20 -10.58 14.25
CA GLU A 26 -30.05 -11.88 13.58
C GLU A 26 -28.98 -11.83 12.49
N ALA A 27 -29.00 -10.79 11.65
CA ALA A 27 -28.00 -10.62 10.59
C ALA A 27 -26.58 -10.48 11.14
N ILE A 28 -26.39 -9.80 12.28
CA ILE A 28 -25.10 -9.75 12.98
C ILE A 28 -24.64 -11.15 13.38
N ALA A 29 -25.54 -11.99 13.90
CA ALA A 29 -25.20 -13.37 14.24
C ALA A 29 -24.80 -14.19 12.99
N ASP A 30 -25.53 -14.05 11.88
CA ASP A 30 -25.21 -14.70 10.61
C ASP A 30 -23.82 -14.29 10.07
N VAL A 31 -23.53 -12.99 10.13
CA VAL A 31 -22.25 -12.40 9.68
C VAL A 31 -21.10 -12.92 10.55
N ARG A 32 -21.27 -12.96 11.87
CA ARG A 32 -20.27 -13.49 12.82
C ARG A 32 -20.04 -14.99 12.64
N ALA A 33 -21.09 -15.77 12.40
CA ALA A 33 -20.98 -17.20 12.11
C ALA A 33 -20.15 -17.50 10.86
N ARG A 34 -20.06 -16.54 9.93
CA ARG A 34 -19.22 -16.60 8.72
C ARG A 34 -17.81 -16.06 8.94
N GLY A 35 -17.44 -15.76 10.19
CA GLY A 35 -16.11 -15.33 10.60
C GLY A 35 -15.78 -13.88 10.24
N VAL A 36 -16.80 -13.02 10.10
CA VAL A 36 -16.62 -11.56 10.03
C VAL A 36 -16.76 -11.00 11.44
N VAL A 37 -15.80 -10.19 11.84
CA VAL A 37 -15.78 -9.55 13.15
C VAL A 37 -16.70 -8.34 13.13
N VAL A 38 -17.61 -8.24 14.09
CA VAL A 38 -18.57 -7.14 14.19
C VAL A 38 -18.19 -6.24 15.37
N ILE A 39 -18.00 -4.95 15.08
CA ILE A 39 -17.64 -3.92 16.05
C ILE A 39 -18.75 -2.87 16.07
N LEU A 40 -19.35 -2.65 17.24
CA LEU A 40 -20.29 -1.55 17.41
C LEU A 40 -19.52 -0.27 17.74
N VAL A 41 -19.87 0.86 17.12
CA VAL A 41 -19.16 2.14 17.28
C VAL A 41 -20.17 3.25 17.55
N THR A 42 -20.30 3.69 18.80
CA THR A 42 -21.39 4.58 19.23
C THR A 42 -20.89 5.74 20.09
N GLY A 43 -21.67 6.83 20.08
CA GLY A 43 -21.49 7.96 21.00
C GLY A 43 -22.03 7.69 22.41
N ARG A 44 -22.85 6.64 22.60
CA ARG A 44 -23.50 6.35 23.88
C ARG A 44 -22.52 6.03 25.00
N ILE A 45 -22.92 6.38 26.22
CA ILE A 45 -22.32 5.87 27.45
C ILE A 45 -22.48 4.34 27.49
N LEU A 46 -21.40 3.64 27.84
CA LEU A 46 -21.33 2.18 27.75
C LEU A 46 -22.43 1.47 28.57
N GLU A 47 -22.70 1.95 29.78
CA GLU A 47 -23.74 1.39 30.65
C GLU A 47 -25.15 1.59 30.08
N ASP A 48 -25.40 2.72 29.41
CA ASP A 48 -26.69 2.99 28.76
C ASP A 48 -26.92 2.02 27.61
N LEU A 49 -25.88 1.81 26.81
CA LEU A 49 -25.91 0.85 25.72
C LEU A 49 -26.15 -0.58 26.23
N ARG A 50 -25.50 -0.99 27.32
CA ARG A 50 -25.71 -2.30 27.96
C ARG A 50 -27.17 -2.49 28.40
N ARG A 51 -27.75 -1.46 29.03
CA ARG A 51 -29.16 -1.47 29.46
C ARG A 51 -30.12 -1.61 28.28
N VAL A 52 -29.89 -0.83 27.22
CA VAL A 52 -30.73 -0.82 26.02
C VAL A 52 -30.67 -2.13 25.23
N THR A 53 -29.48 -2.74 25.14
CA THR A 53 -29.26 -3.93 24.31
C THR A 53 -29.52 -5.25 25.04
N GLY A 54 -29.66 -5.23 26.37
CA GLY A 54 -29.76 -6.43 27.19
C GLY A 54 -28.44 -7.23 27.27
N GLY A 55 -27.31 -6.56 27.05
CA GLY A 55 -25.96 -7.15 27.00
C GLY A 55 -25.30 -7.03 25.63
N LEU A 56 -23.96 -7.15 25.61
CA LEU A 56 -23.13 -6.80 24.44
C LEU A 56 -22.51 -8.01 23.72
N HIS A 57 -22.78 -9.24 24.15
CA HIS A 57 -22.19 -10.47 23.57
C HIS A 57 -22.60 -10.76 22.11
N PHE A 58 -23.53 -9.99 21.56
CA PHE A 58 -23.93 -10.11 20.16
C PHE A 58 -22.89 -9.52 19.18
N VAL A 59 -21.91 -8.75 19.66
CA VAL A 59 -20.76 -8.24 18.89
C VAL A 59 -19.44 -8.67 19.50
N ASP A 60 -18.35 -8.51 18.75
CA ASP A 60 -16.99 -8.91 19.16
C ASP A 60 -16.25 -7.79 19.91
N ALA A 61 -16.57 -6.53 19.61
CA ALA A 61 -16.09 -5.36 20.35
C ALA A 61 -17.11 -4.22 20.32
N VAL A 62 -17.02 -3.34 21.29
CA VAL A 62 -17.82 -2.11 21.40
C VAL A 62 -16.88 -0.94 21.60
N VAL A 63 -16.99 0.05 20.73
CA VAL A 63 -16.34 1.36 20.82
C VAL A 63 -17.42 2.34 21.27
N ALA A 64 -17.47 2.64 22.56
CA ALA A 64 -18.46 3.51 23.19
C ALA A 64 -17.88 4.91 23.46
N GLU A 65 -18.75 5.85 23.87
CA GLU A 65 -18.36 7.20 24.25
C GLU A 65 -17.54 7.92 23.15
N ASN A 66 -17.94 7.75 21.88
CA ASN A 66 -17.20 8.22 20.69
C ASN A 66 -15.75 7.73 20.64
N GLY A 67 -15.48 6.51 21.08
CA GLY A 67 -14.13 5.93 21.07
C GLY A 67 -13.29 6.20 22.31
N ALA A 68 -13.86 6.85 23.33
CA ALA A 68 -13.21 7.00 24.62
C ALA A 68 -13.14 5.69 25.40
N VAL A 69 -14.04 4.74 25.11
CA VAL A 69 -14.10 3.44 25.80
C VAL A 69 -14.18 2.34 24.75
N VAL A 70 -13.33 1.32 24.88
CA VAL A 70 -13.39 0.12 24.04
C VAL A 70 -13.54 -1.12 24.92
N GLU A 71 -14.61 -1.87 24.72
CA GLU A 71 -14.92 -3.10 25.45
C GLU A 71 -14.87 -4.31 24.51
N PHE A 72 -14.39 -5.44 25.04
CA PHE A 72 -14.42 -6.75 24.40
C PHE A 72 -15.34 -7.68 25.20
N PRO A 73 -16.63 -7.82 24.83
CA PRO A 73 -17.62 -8.51 25.65
C PRO A 73 -17.27 -9.97 25.97
N ALA A 74 -16.57 -10.66 25.07
CA ALA A 74 -16.17 -12.06 25.27
C ALA A 74 -15.17 -12.26 26.42
N SER A 75 -14.28 -11.29 26.66
CA SER A 75 -13.29 -11.34 27.74
C SER A 75 -13.63 -10.45 28.95
N GLY A 76 -14.57 -9.52 28.78
CA GLY A 76 -14.86 -8.47 29.76
C GLY A 76 -13.74 -7.42 29.88
N TYR A 77 -12.76 -7.44 28.97
CA TYR A 77 -11.68 -6.47 28.96
C TYR A 77 -12.19 -5.12 28.44
N THR A 78 -11.94 -4.05 29.18
CA THR A 78 -12.30 -2.67 28.81
C THR A 78 -11.08 -1.77 28.92
N THR A 79 -10.85 -0.96 27.89
CA THR A 79 -9.82 0.08 27.85
C THR A 79 -10.46 1.45 27.75
N ARG A 80 -9.79 2.45 28.34
CA ARG A 80 -10.20 3.85 28.36
C ARG A 80 -9.15 4.71 27.65
N ASN A 81 -9.57 5.39 26.60
CA ASN A 81 -8.79 6.38 25.89
C ASN A 81 -9.18 7.76 26.43
N GLY A 82 -8.41 8.27 27.39
CA GLY A 82 -8.63 9.59 27.95
C GLY A 82 -8.83 9.61 29.47
N SER A 83 -8.74 10.81 30.01
CA SER A 83 -9.00 11.07 31.42
C SER A 83 -10.51 11.26 31.65
N PRO A 84 -11.04 10.82 32.80
CA PRO A 84 -12.40 11.16 33.20
C PRO A 84 -12.62 12.67 33.26
N PRO A 85 -13.88 13.14 33.15
CA PRO A 85 -14.21 14.54 33.32
C PRO A 85 -13.70 15.07 34.67
N ALA A 86 -13.02 16.22 34.65
CA ALA A 86 -12.49 16.81 35.87
C ALA A 86 -13.64 17.23 36.81
N PRO A 87 -13.56 16.98 38.13
CA PRO A 87 -14.60 17.39 39.07
C PRO A 87 -14.92 18.89 38.98
N ALA A 88 -13.89 19.74 38.89
CA ALA A 88 -14.06 21.18 38.72
C ALA A 88 -14.83 21.58 37.45
N PHE A 89 -14.73 20.77 36.39
CA PHE A 89 -15.51 20.98 35.17
C PHE A 89 -17.00 20.66 35.40
N LEU A 90 -17.29 19.51 36.03
CA LEU A 90 -18.66 19.11 36.35
C LEU A 90 -19.33 20.09 37.32
N ASP A 91 -18.60 20.54 38.34
CA ASP A 91 -19.09 21.53 39.30
C ASP A 91 -19.43 22.86 38.60
N ALA A 92 -18.55 23.32 37.70
CA ALA A 92 -18.75 24.55 36.95
C ALA A 92 -19.93 24.47 35.96
N LEU A 93 -20.18 23.29 35.37
CA LEU A 93 -21.36 23.04 34.55
C LEU A 93 -22.64 23.08 35.39
N GLY A 94 -22.63 22.46 36.57
CA GLY A 94 -23.74 22.50 37.52
C GLY A 94 -24.07 23.92 37.99
N GLN A 95 -23.05 24.73 38.30
CA GLN A 95 -23.21 26.15 38.64
C GLN A 95 -23.79 26.99 37.50
N ALA A 96 -23.49 26.62 36.25
CA ALA A 96 -24.05 27.24 35.05
C ALA A 96 -25.46 26.73 34.69
N GLY A 97 -26.06 25.85 35.51
CA GLY A 97 -27.38 25.27 35.26
C GLY A 97 -27.42 24.27 34.10
N VAL A 98 -26.26 23.77 33.67
CA VAL A 98 -26.17 22.78 32.59
C VAL A 98 -26.50 21.40 33.16
N ARG A 99 -27.40 20.67 32.48
CA ARG A 99 -27.76 19.30 32.87
C ARG A 99 -26.97 18.34 32.00
N VAL A 100 -26.25 17.44 32.64
CA VAL A 100 -25.36 16.52 31.92
C VAL A 100 -25.52 15.10 32.41
N ASP A 101 -25.33 14.17 31.48
CA ASP A 101 -25.09 12.76 31.76
C ASP A 101 -23.58 12.51 31.68
N THR A 102 -23.01 11.81 32.64
CA THR A 102 -21.56 11.61 32.72
C THR A 102 -21.22 10.14 32.50
N GLY A 103 -20.42 9.88 31.48
CA GLY A 103 -19.83 8.56 31.21
C GLY A 103 -18.48 8.41 31.89
N THR A 104 -17.69 7.46 31.38
CA THR A 104 -16.33 7.18 31.87
C THR A 104 -15.38 8.32 31.53
N VAL A 105 -15.53 8.90 30.34
CA VAL A 105 -14.72 10.00 29.79
C VAL A 105 -15.61 11.09 29.20
N VAL A 106 -16.73 10.71 28.60
CA VAL A 106 -17.63 11.66 27.93
C VAL A 106 -18.56 12.37 28.93
N VAL A 107 -18.85 13.63 28.65
CA VAL A 107 -19.99 14.35 29.24
C VAL A 107 -20.99 14.63 28.13
N GLU A 108 -22.21 14.15 28.29
CA GLU A 108 -23.29 14.32 27.31
C GLU A 108 -24.30 15.36 27.81
N ALA A 109 -24.79 16.21 26.90
CA ALA A 109 -25.78 17.23 27.20
C ALA A 109 -26.74 17.45 26.02
N ASP A 110 -27.80 18.21 26.25
CA ASP A 110 -28.64 18.70 25.16
C ASP A 110 -27.86 19.70 24.28
N ALA A 111 -28.02 19.60 22.96
CA ALA A 111 -27.28 20.43 22.00
C ALA A 111 -27.52 21.93 22.21
N SER A 112 -28.68 22.33 22.74
CA SER A 112 -29.01 23.74 23.04
C SER A 112 -28.13 24.34 24.13
N GLN A 113 -27.49 23.51 24.97
CA GLN A 113 -26.62 23.96 26.06
C GLN A 113 -25.17 24.23 25.61
N ALA A 114 -24.85 24.08 24.32
CA ALA A 114 -23.52 24.28 23.78
C ALA A 114 -22.86 25.63 24.15
N PRO A 115 -23.56 26.79 24.13
CA PRO A 115 -22.94 28.06 24.49
C PRO A 115 -22.45 28.08 25.94
N ALA A 116 -23.27 27.60 26.88
CA ALA A 116 -22.91 27.56 28.31
C ALA A 116 -21.73 26.62 28.57
N ILE A 117 -21.73 25.45 27.91
CA ILE A 117 -20.64 24.48 28.01
C ILE A 117 -19.34 25.06 27.46
N LEU A 118 -19.39 25.72 26.30
CA LEU A 118 -18.23 26.35 25.68
C LEU A 118 -17.65 27.45 26.59
N ASP A 119 -18.49 28.25 27.23
CA ASP A 119 -18.05 29.28 28.17
C ASP A 119 -17.33 28.67 29.39
N VAL A 120 -17.82 27.54 29.92
CA VAL A 120 -17.15 26.81 31.00
C VAL A 120 -15.79 26.26 30.54
N ILE A 121 -15.74 25.62 29.37
CA ILE A 121 -14.48 25.07 28.80
C ILE A 121 -13.44 26.18 28.66
N ARG A 122 -13.83 27.35 28.12
CA ARG A 122 -12.93 28.51 27.93
C ARG A 122 -12.47 29.09 29.25
N ARG A 123 -13.38 29.29 30.20
CA ARG A 123 -13.07 29.86 31.53
C ARG A 123 -12.09 28.98 32.31
N LEU A 124 -12.20 27.66 32.17
CA LEU A 124 -11.33 26.69 32.83
C LEU A 124 -10.10 26.29 31.98
N GLU A 125 -9.94 26.85 30.79
CA GLU A 125 -8.84 26.57 29.85
C GLU A 125 -8.63 25.08 29.56
N LEU A 126 -9.74 24.32 29.47
CA LEU A 126 -9.68 22.86 29.31
C LEU A 126 -9.50 22.46 27.83
N PRO A 127 -8.64 21.48 27.52
CA PRO A 127 -8.40 21.00 26.15
C PRO A 127 -9.49 20.01 25.69
N LEU A 128 -10.75 20.43 25.78
CA LEU A 128 -11.92 19.62 25.42
C LEU A 128 -12.49 20.04 24.06
N SER A 129 -13.11 19.10 23.36
CA SER A 129 -13.89 19.32 22.15
C SER A 129 -15.39 19.08 22.42
N ILE A 130 -16.23 19.77 21.65
CA ILE A 130 -17.68 19.53 21.59
C ILE A 130 -17.95 18.83 20.26
N VAL A 131 -18.60 17.68 20.32
CA VAL A 131 -19.04 16.89 19.15
C VAL A 131 -20.56 16.83 19.17
N PHE A 132 -21.19 17.22 18.05
CA PHE A 132 -22.64 17.15 17.91
C PHE A 132 -23.07 15.77 17.40
N ASN A 133 -24.24 15.34 17.87
CA ASN A 133 -24.97 14.22 17.32
C ASN A 133 -26.47 14.52 17.43
N ARG A 134 -27.04 15.08 16.37
CA ARG A 134 -28.45 15.44 16.29
C ARG A 134 -28.82 16.44 17.40
N SER A 135 -29.71 16.07 18.32
CA SER A 135 -30.17 16.91 19.43
C SER A 135 -29.29 16.84 20.68
N ARG A 136 -28.21 16.06 20.63
CA ARG A 136 -27.27 15.87 21.74
C ARG A 136 -25.90 16.39 21.36
N LEU A 137 -25.11 16.73 22.38
CA LEU A 137 -23.70 17.02 22.23
C LEU A 137 -22.90 16.21 23.24
N MET A 138 -21.68 15.89 22.85
CA MET A 138 -20.70 15.18 23.67
C MET A 138 -19.49 16.07 23.88
N VAL A 139 -19.01 16.15 25.12
CA VAL A 139 -17.77 16.82 25.49
C VAL A 139 -16.74 15.75 25.85
N LEU A 140 -15.58 15.80 25.18
CA LEU A 140 -14.52 14.81 25.30
C LEU A 140 -13.15 15.44 25.02
N PRO A 141 -12.03 14.81 25.43
CA PRO A 141 -10.70 15.21 24.97
C PRO A 141 -10.57 15.25 23.45
N GLN A 142 -9.83 16.24 22.93
CA GLN A 142 -9.73 16.54 21.49
C GLN A 142 -9.20 15.40 20.60
N THR A 143 -8.48 14.42 21.16
CA THR A 143 -7.87 13.30 20.40
C THR A 143 -8.78 12.09 20.24
N ILE A 144 -9.95 12.11 20.87
CA ILE A 144 -10.88 10.98 20.90
C ILE A 144 -11.94 11.14 19.83
N SER A 145 -12.17 10.08 19.08
CA SER A 145 -13.19 10.02 18.05
C SER A 145 -13.57 8.57 17.74
N LYS A 146 -14.68 8.34 17.03
CA LYS A 146 -15.10 6.99 16.63
C LYS A 146 -13.99 6.29 15.84
N ALA A 147 -13.28 7.03 15.00
CA ALA A 147 -12.10 6.57 14.27
C ALA A 147 -10.95 6.10 15.19
N SER A 148 -10.60 6.87 16.22
CA SER A 148 -9.47 6.49 17.09
C SER A 148 -9.80 5.28 17.95
N GLY A 149 -11.03 5.20 18.48
CA GLY A 149 -11.52 4.01 19.19
C GLY A 149 -11.60 2.76 18.30
N LEU A 150 -12.09 2.90 17.06
CA LEU A 150 -12.11 1.78 16.10
C LEU A 150 -10.70 1.28 15.77
N ARG A 151 -9.74 2.18 15.55
CA ARG A 151 -8.34 1.78 15.31
C ARG A 151 -7.75 1.00 16.49
N GLN A 152 -8.04 1.42 17.73
CA GLN A 152 -7.61 0.67 18.90
C GLN A 152 -8.24 -0.72 18.97
N ALA A 153 -9.55 -0.83 18.73
CA ALA A 153 -10.26 -2.11 18.70
C ALA A 153 -9.64 -3.06 17.65
N LEU A 154 -9.41 -2.55 16.44
CA LEU A 154 -8.77 -3.30 15.35
C LEU A 154 -7.35 -3.75 15.71
N ALA A 155 -6.56 -2.90 16.36
CA ALA A 155 -5.20 -3.25 16.77
C ALA A 155 -5.18 -4.40 17.79
N VAL A 156 -6.06 -4.36 18.81
CA VAL A 156 -6.19 -5.45 19.79
C VAL A 156 -6.62 -6.76 19.12
N LEU A 157 -7.53 -6.68 18.15
CA LEU A 157 -8.02 -7.83 17.40
C LEU A 157 -7.08 -8.30 16.28
N ARG A 158 -5.99 -7.57 16.02
CA ARG A 158 -5.03 -7.79 14.92
C ARG A 158 -5.70 -7.81 13.55
N LEU A 159 -6.61 -6.87 13.34
CA LEU A 159 -7.38 -6.70 12.10
C LEU A 159 -6.97 -5.42 11.38
N SER A 160 -7.10 -5.45 10.05
CA SER A 160 -6.80 -4.29 9.21
C SER A 160 -8.06 -3.45 8.97
N PRO A 161 -7.98 -2.11 9.07
CA PRO A 161 -9.05 -1.23 8.60
C PRO A 161 -9.27 -1.33 7.08
N ARG A 162 -8.27 -1.82 6.31
CA ARG A 162 -8.40 -2.06 4.87
C ARG A 162 -9.23 -3.33 4.54
N ASN A 163 -9.62 -4.10 5.55
CA ASN A 163 -10.60 -5.20 5.42
C ASN A 163 -11.96 -4.86 6.08
N ALA A 164 -12.15 -3.58 6.45
CA ALA A 164 -13.33 -3.12 7.19
C ALA A 164 -14.33 -2.40 6.30
N LEU A 165 -15.61 -2.68 6.54
CA LEU A 165 -16.75 -1.90 6.07
C LEU A 165 -17.38 -1.17 7.24
N GLY A 166 -17.54 0.15 7.14
CA GLY A 166 -18.20 1.00 8.12
C GLY A 166 -19.60 1.41 7.65
N ILE A 167 -20.60 1.40 8.53
CA ILE A 167 -21.95 1.91 8.25
C ILE A 167 -22.32 2.95 9.31
N GLY A 168 -22.79 4.11 8.88
CA GLY A 168 -23.24 5.19 9.75
C GLY A 168 -24.40 6.00 9.16
N ASP A 169 -24.93 6.93 9.95
CA ASP A 169 -26.09 7.73 9.59
C ASP A 169 -25.97 9.23 9.92
N ALA A 170 -25.04 9.63 10.79
CA ALA A 170 -24.99 10.99 11.35
C ALA A 170 -23.64 11.70 11.12
N GLU A 171 -23.59 12.96 11.56
CA GLU A 171 -22.43 13.84 11.40
C GLU A 171 -21.18 13.38 12.17
N ASN A 172 -21.34 12.65 13.27
CA ASN A 172 -20.21 12.07 14.00
C ASN A 172 -19.70 10.75 13.39
N ASP A 173 -20.25 10.28 12.26
CA ASP A 173 -19.80 9.06 11.57
C ASP A 173 -18.83 9.32 10.42
N HIS A 174 -18.56 10.60 10.08
CA HIS A 174 -17.62 10.90 9.00
C HIS A 174 -16.27 10.21 9.23
N ASP A 175 -15.71 10.29 10.43
CA ASP A 175 -14.42 9.69 10.76
C ASP A 175 -14.47 8.14 10.80
N LEU A 176 -15.56 7.54 11.30
CA LEU A 176 -15.84 6.10 11.23
C LEU A 176 -15.76 5.61 9.79
N LEU A 177 -16.48 6.26 8.88
CA LEU A 177 -16.47 5.92 7.47
C LEU A 177 -15.08 6.10 6.86
N GLN A 178 -14.36 7.19 7.20
CA GLN A 178 -12.99 7.49 6.71
C GLN A 178 -11.95 6.44 7.11
N VAL A 179 -12.05 5.86 8.31
CA VAL A 179 -11.11 4.82 8.73
C VAL A 179 -11.26 3.54 7.92
N CYS A 180 -12.49 3.13 7.63
CA CYS A 180 -12.77 1.87 6.97
C CYS A 180 -12.26 1.85 5.50
N GLU A 181 -12.18 0.67 4.91
CA GLU A 181 -11.89 0.54 3.49
C GLU A 181 -13.04 1.09 2.67
N VAL A 182 -14.23 0.59 2.98
CA VAL A 182 -15.49 1.07 2.43
C VAL A 182 -16.31 1.69 3.54
N GLY A 183 -16.69 2.95 3.37
CA GLY A 183 -17.61 3.66 4.26
C GLY A 183 -18.97 3.86 3.61
N VAL A 184 -20.03 3.35 4.23
CA VAL A 184 -21.40 3.39 3.72
C VAL A 184 -22.26 4.28 4.60
N ALA A 185 -22.97 5.23 4.00
CA ALA A 185 -24.01 5.98 4.69
C ALA A 185 -25.38 5.33 4.42
N VAL A 186 -26.28 5.32 5.42
CA VAL A 186 -27.66 4.90 5.19
C VAL A 186 -28.48 6.00 4.51
N GLY A 187 -29.39 5.62 3.60
CA GLY A 187 -30.16 6.56 2.78
C GLY A 187 -31.16 7.43 3.56
N TRP A 188 -31.52 7.03 4.78
CA TRP A 188 -32.36 7.82 5.69
C TRP A 188 -31.53 8.67 6.69
N GLY A 189 -30.20 8.66 6.57
CA GLY A 189 -29.28 9.43 7.40
C GLY A 189 -29.01 10.83 6.85
N SER A 190 -28.01 11.51 7.43
CA SER A 190 -27.55 12.84 7.05
C SER A 190 -27.15 12.92 5.57
N ALA A 191 -27.71 13.90 4.86
CA ALA A 191 -27.34 14.17 3.46
C ALA A 191 -25.84 14.52 3.31
N ALA A 192 -25.25 15.17 4.31
CA ALA A 192 -23.82 15.49 4.32
C ALA A 192 -22.96 14.23 4.41
N LEU A 193 -23.36 13.26 5.25
CA LEU A 193 -22.68 11.98 5.36
C LEU A 193 -22.83 11.17 4.06
N GLN A 194 -24.03 11.11 3.49
CA GLN A 194 -24.30 10.44 2.21
C GLN A 194 -23.42 10.99 1.08
N ALA A 195 -23.23 12.31 1.00
CA ALA A 195 -22.37 12.93 -0.01
C ALA A 195 -20.87 12.62 0.17
N ALA A 196 -20.44 12.33 1.40
CA ALA A 196 -19.05 12.04 1.75
C ALA A 196 -18.71 10.54 1.76
N ALA A 197 -19.72 9.67 1.79
CA ALA A 197 -19.56 8.22 1.83
C ALA A 197 -19.04 7.65 0.49
N ASP A 198 -18.49 6.44 0.56
CA ASP A 198 -18.08 5.68 -0.63
C ASP A 198 -19.29 5.12 -1.38
N ASP A 199 -20.35 4.80 -0.63
CA ASP A 199 -21.61 4.29 -1.14
C ASP A 199 -22.78 4.67 -0.21
N VAL A 200 -24.00 4.60 -0.74
CA VAL A 200 -25.22 4.88 0.02
C VAL A 200 -26.10 3.64 0.04
N LEU A 201 -26.41 3.14 1.23
CA LEU A 201 -27.32 2.01 1.42
C LEU A 201 -28.76 2.49 1.22
N PRO A 202 -29.48 1.99 0.19
CA PRO A 202 -30.86 2.38 -0.04
C PRO A 202 -31.78 1.76 1.01
N GLY A 203 -32.84 2.48 1.39
CA GLY A 203 -33.86 1.98 2.31
C GLY A 203 -34.50 3.10 3.11
N THR A 204 -35.37 2.71 4.04
CA THR A 204 -36.10 3.63 4.92
C THR A 204 -35.91 3.32 6.40
N GLY A 205 -35.03 2.37 6.75
CA GLY A 205 -34.71 2.05 8.14
C GLY A 205 -33.81 0.85 8.38
N PRO A 206 -33.51 0.55 9.66
CA PRO A 206 -32.50 -0.43 10.08
C PRO A 206 -32.58 -1.80 9.43
N ALA A 207 -33.78 -2.34 9.18
CA ALA A 207 -33.95 -3.64 8.51
C ALA A 207 -33.21 -3.74 7.15
N ALA A 208 -33.04 -2.62 6.42
CA ALA A 208 -32.28 -2.62 5.17
C ALA A 208 -30.77 -2.91 5.38
N VAL A 209 -30.23 -2.61 6.57
CA VAL A 209 -28.85 -2.97 6.95
C VAL A 209 -28.72 -4.49 7.06
N ALA A 210 -29.72 -5.18 7.62
CA ALA A 210 -29.69 -6.64 7.80
C ALA A 210 -29.50 -7.38 6.47
N ASP A 211 -30.32 -7.03 5.46
CA ASP A 211 -30.23 -7.63 4.13
C ASP A 211 -28.90 -7.33 3.45
N TYR A 212 -28.41 -6.09 3.60
CA TYR A 212 -27.14 -5.67 3.02
C TYR A 212 -25.96 -6.48 3.57
N ILE A 213 -25.85 -6.59 4.91
CA ILE A 213 -24.71 -7.28 5.53
C ILE A 213 -24.77 -8.80 5.31
N ARG A 214 -25.98 -9.40 5.24
CA ARG A 214 -26.14 -10.82 4.89
C ARG A 214 -25.63 -11.13 3.49
N ARG A 215 -25.94 -10.29 2.50
CA ARG A 215 -25.43 -10.47 1.13
C ARG A 215 -23.91 -10.43 1.09
N LEU A 216 -23.30 -9.44 1.74
CA LEU A 216 -21.83 -9.32 1.78
C LEU A 216 -21.14 -10.49 2.50
N ALA A 217 -21.80 -11.08 3.49
CA ALA A 217 -21.26 -12.23 4.20
C ALA A 217 -21.26 -13.52 3.35
N VAL A 218 -22.00 -13.58 2.24
CA VAL A 218 -21.96 -14.73 1.30
C VAL A 218 -20.59 -14.81 0.63
N ASP A 219 -20.20 -13.76 -0.08
CA ASP A 219 -18.97 -13.77 -0.87
C ASP A 219 -17.74 -13.45 -0.02
N ARG A 220 -17.95 -12.83 1.15
CA ARG A 220 -16.88 -12.32 2.04
C ARG A 220 -15.91 -11.39 1.31
N LEU A 221 -16.42 -10.63 0.35
CA LEU A 221 -15.70 -9.60 -0.37
C LEU A 221 -16.27 -8.24 0.00
N LEU A 222 -15.37 -7.25 0.11
CA LEU A 222 -15.80 -5.86 0.24
C LEU A 222 -16.48 -5.44 -1.07
N PRO A 223 -17.59 -4.69 -1.01
CA PRO A 223 -18.25 -4.18 -2.20
C PRO A 223 -17.32 -3.21 -2.94
N VAL A 224 -17.47 -3.14 -4.27
CA VAL A 224 -16.80 -2.11 -5.06
C VAL A 224 -17.60 -0.82 -4.90
N PRO A 225 -17.02 0.22 -4.29
CA PRO A 225 -17.79 1.42 -4.02
C PRO A 225 -17.97 2.29 -5.26
N THR A 226 -19.08 3.04 -5.29
CA THR A 226 -19.35 4.05 -6.32
C THR A 226 -18.26 5.13 -6.33
N ARG A 227 -17.79 5.55 -5.15
CA ARG A 227 -16.68 6.50 -4.99
C ARG A 227 -15.48 5.81 -4.34
N THR A 228 -14.30 5.93 -4.93
CA THR A 228 -13.06 5.39 -4.32
C THR A 228 -12.18 6.50 -3.78
N ARG A 229 -12.00 6.54 -2.46
CA ARG A 229 -11.19 7.58 -1.77
C ARG A 229 -9.69 7.41 -1.94
N ARG A 230 -9.20 6.17 -1.96
CA ARG A 230 -7.77 5.86 -2.05
C ARG A 230 -7.36 5.67 -3.50
N ARG A 231 -6.47 6.53 -3.98
CA ARG A 231 -5.98 6.50 -5.36
C ARG A 231 -4.46 6.56 -5.38
N LEU A 232 -3.84 5.74 -6.24
CA LEU A 232 -2.40 5.67 -6.43
C LEU A 232 -2.03 6.54 -7.62
N ARG A 233 -1.24 7.59 -7.41
CA ARG A 233 -0.77 8.48 -8.46
C ARG A 233 0.36 7.79 -9.22
N LEU A 234 0.15 7.51 -10.50
CA LEU A 234 1.17 6.92 -11.36
C LEU A 234 2.05 7.97 -12.04
N GLY A 235 1.48 9.14 -12.31
CA GLY A 235 2.15 10.13 -13.15
C GLY A 235 1.22 11.24 -13.62
N HIS A 236 1.60 11.88 -14.72
CA HIS A 236 0.82 12.93 -15.38
C HIS A 236 0.75 12.66 -16.87
N ASP A 237 -0.37 13.02 -17.49
CA ASP A 237 -0.42 13.04 -18.96
C ASP A 237 0.30 14.27 -19.54
N ALA A 238 0.30 14.38 -20.87
CA ALA A 238 0.96 15.47 -21.60
C ALA A 238 0.44 16.88 -21.24
N THR A 239 -0.75 16.98 -20.64
CA THR A 239 -1.33 18.25 -20.19
C THR A 239 -0.93 18.62 -18.76
N GLY A 240 -0.22 17.74 -18.07
CA GLY A 240 0.09 17.89 -16.64
C GLY A 240 -1.03 17.41 -15.72
N THR A 241 -2.10 16.80 -16.25
CA THR A 241 -3.19 16.27 -15.42
C THR A 241 -2.74 14.98 -14.73
N PRO A 242 -2.91 14.82 -13.41
CA PRO A 242 -2.55 13.60 -12.71
C PRO A 242 -3.33 12.37 -13.22
N PHE A 243 -2.61 11.27 -13.45
CA PHE A 243 -3.20 9.97 -13.70
C PHE A 243 -3.12 9.12 -12.43
N GLU A 244 -4.28 8.68 -11.93
CA GLU A 244 -4.39 7.96 -10.66
C GLU A 244 -5.23 6.69 -10.81
N LEU A 245 -4.84 5.62 -10.13
CA LEU A 245 -5.54 4.35 -10.07
C LEU A 245 -6.33 4.20 -8.77
N ALA A 246 -7.61 3.87 -8.87
CA ALA A 246 -8.42 3.52 -7.72
C ALA A 246 -7.94 2.21 -7.07
N VAL A 247 -7.74 2.22 -5.74
CA VAL A 247 -7.38 1.01 -4.99
C VAL A 247 -8.65 0.18 -4.74
N ARG A 248 -8.81 -0.90 -5.51
CA ARG A 248 -10.00 -1.79 -5.47
C ARG A 248 -9.64 -3.27 -5.34
N GLY A 249 -8.40 -3.59 -4.97
CA GLY A 249 -7.90 -4.97 -4.95
C GLY A 249 -7.76 -5.62 -6.34
N ARG A 250 -7.74 -4.82 -7.42
CA ARG A 250 -7.60 -5.30 -8.80
C ARG A 250 -6.24 -5.95 -9.06
N ASN A 251 -6.19 -6.94 -9.94
CA ASN A 251 -4.91 -7.46 -10.44
C ASN A 251 -4.30 -6.48 -11.43
N VAL A 252 -3.00 -6.23 -11.27
CA VAL A 252 -2.23 -5.28 -12.07
C VAL A 252 -1.08 -6.01 -12.76
N LEU A 253 -0.90 -5.77 -14.05
CA LEU A 253 0.27 -6.18 -14.81
C LEU A 253 1.13 -4.95 -15.12
N VAL A 254 2.41 -5.02 -14.76
CA VAL A 254 3.43 -4.07 -15.19
C VAL A 254 4.34 -4.76 -16.20
N ALA A 255 4.27 -4.35 -17.45
CA ALA A 255 4.97 -4.95 -18.57
C ALA A 255 5.97 -3.99 -19.24
N GLY A 256 6.88 -4.55 -20.04
CA GLY A 256 7.84 -3.80 -20.84
C GLY A 256 9.22 -4.46 -20.89
N ALA A 257 10.07 -3.99 -21.80
CA ALA A 257 11.36 -4.58 -22.09
C ALA A 257 12.30 -4.57 -20.86
N PRO A 258 13.34 -5.42 -20.80
CA PRO A 258 14.38 -5.26 -19.79
C PRO A 258 14.92 -3.82 -19.80
N LYS A 259 15.24 -3.28 -18.63
CA LYS A 259 15.71 -1.91 -18.47
C LYS A 259 14.73 -0.77 -18.79
N SER A 260 13.44 -1.05 -19.01
CA SER A 260 12.42 -0.05 -19.38
C SER A 260 11.77 0.76 -18.25
N GLY A 261 12.04 0.47 -16.98
CA GLY A 261 11.42 1.15 -15.83
C GLY A 261 10.28 0.38 -15.13
N LYS A 262 10.07 -0.90 -15.42
CA LYS A 262 9.05 -1.74 -14.74
C LYS A 262 9.14 -1.71 -13.20
N SER A 263 10.31 -1.99 -12.63
CA SER A 263 10.53 -2.00 -11.18
C SER A 263 10.29 -0.63 -10.55
N TRP A 264 10.47 0.46 -11.32
CA TRP A 264 10.09 1.82 -10.90
C TRP A 264 8.58 1.95 -10.73
N VAL A 265 7.80 1.56 -11.74
CA VAL A 265 6.33 1.60 -11.68
C VAL A 265 5.81 0.71 -10.54
N ALA A 266 6.29 -0.51 -10.45
CA ALA A 266 5.88 -1.44 -9.39
C ALA A 266 6.27 -0.92 -8.00
N GLY A 267 7.48 -0.38 -7.85
CA GLY A 267 7.95 0.23 -6.60
C GLY A 267 7.10 1.45 -6.21
N LEU A 268 6.79 2.35 -7.15
CA LEU A 268 5.92 3.50 -6.94
C LEU A 268 4.51 3.10 -6.44
N LEU A 269 3.97 2.01 -6.97
CA LEU A 269 2.70 1.44 -6.50
C LEU A 269 2.84 0.89 -5.07
N CYS A 270 3.93 0.19 -4.77
CA CYS A 270 4.19 -0.37 -3.44
C CYS A 270 4.30 0.73 -2.37
N GLU A 271 5.09 1.77 -2.64
CA GLU A 271 5.30 2.90 -1.71
C GLU A 271 3.97 3.52 -1.29
N GLN A 272 3.13 3.85 -2.25
CA GLN A 272 1.85 4.49 -1.99
C GLN A 272 0.86 3.57 -1.27
N LEU A 273 0.85 2.27 -1.59
CA LEU A 273 0.03 1.30 -0.86
C LEU A 273 0.48 1.18 0.60
N ILE A 274 1.78 1.08 0.86
CA ILE A 274 2.33 1.02 2.23
C ILE A 274 1.94 2.29 3.01
N LEU A 275 2.11 3.47 2.41
CA LEU A 275 1.74 4.75 3.03
C LEU A 275 0.23 4.93 3.24
N HIS A 276 -0.60 4.23 2.47
CA HIS A 276 -2.04 4.15 2.71
C HIS A 276 -2.44 3.08 3.74
N GLY A 277 -1.46 2.42 4.37
CA GLY A 277 -1.66 1.42 5.43
C GLY A 277 -2.06 0.05 4.90
N TYR A 278 -1.65 -0.31 3.69
CA TYR A 278 -1.79 -1.66 3.18
C TYR A 278 -0.55 -2.49 3.53
N SER A 279 -0.76 -3.68 4.10
CA SER A 279 0.22 -4.77 4.18
C SER A 279 0.46 -5.43 2.81
N LEU A 280 1.74 -5.56 2.43
CA LEU A 280 2.23 -6.14 1.18
C LEU A 280 3.12 -7.37 1.44
N CYS A 281 3.16 -8.30 0.50
CA CYS A 281 4.24 -9.28 0.38
C CYS A 281 4.87 -9.15 -1.01
N ILE A 282 6.16 -8.82 -1.07
CA ILE A 282 6.90 -8.55 -2.29
C ILE A 282 7.91 -9.67 -2.52
N LEU A 283 7.77 -10.39 -3.63
CA LEU A 283 8.70 -11.44 -4.05
C LEU A 283 9.69 -10.83 -5.03
N ASP A 284 10.94 -10.67 -4.60
CA ASP A 284 11.95 -9.86 -5.28
C ASP A 284 13.13 -10.73 -5.75
N PRO A 285 13.07 -11.30 -6.97
CA PRO A 285 14.12 -12.17 -7.53
C PRO A 285 15.44 -11.46 -7.83
N GLU A 286 15.46 -10.12 -7.92
CA GLU A 286 16.60 -9.33 -8.38
C GLU A 286 17.11 -8.31 -7.33
N GLY A 287 16.38 -8.11 -6.23
CA GLY A 287 16.74 -7.20 -5.15
C GLY A 287 16.36 -5.73 -5.40
N ASP A 288 15.43 -5.47 -6.32
CA ASP A 288 15.04 -4.11 -6.75
C ASP A 288 14.15 -3.36 -5.73
N TYR A 289 13.59 -4.06 -4.74
CA TYR A 289 12.63 -3.53 -3.77
C TYR A 289 13.16 -3.45 -2.34
N VAL A 290 14.42 -3.84 -2.09
CA VAL A 290 15.06 -3.75 -0.75
C VAL A 290 14.98 -2.34 -0.17
N ALA A 291 15.12 -1.31 -1.01
CA ALA A 291 15.03 0.09 -0.59
C ALA A 291 13.68 0.50 0.03
N LEU A 292 12.63 -0.30 -0.14
CA LEU A 292 11.33 -0.09 0.52
C LEU A 292 11.41 -0.28 2.04
N GLU A 293 12.47 -0.90 2.58
CA GLU A 293 12.70 -1.03 4.03
C GLU A 293 12.73 0.32 4.75
N ALA A 294 13.08 1.40 4.03
CA ALA A 294 13.03 2.76 4.57
C ALA A 294 11.61 3.24 4.92
N LEU A 295 10.56 2.53 4.46
CA LEU A 295 9.16 2.87 4.75
C LEU A 295 8.67 2.24 6.07
N PRO A 296 7.70 2.87 6.76
CA PRO A 296 7.15 2.34 8.00
C PRO A 296 6.57 0.93 7.84
N GLY A 297 6.92 0.05 8.78
CA GLY A 297 6.36 -1.30 8.84
C GLY A 297 6.84 -2.26 7.75
N VAL A 298 7.89 -1.92 7.01
CA VAL A 298 8.50 -2.83 6.02
C VAL A 298 9.64 -3.61 6.66
N THR A 299 9.73 -4.91 6.35
CA THR A 299 10.85 -5.77 6.75
C THR A 299 11.36 -6.52 5.53
N VAL A 300 12.68 -6.50 5.31
CA VAL A 300 13.34 -7.29 4.28
C VAL A 300 13.83 -8.61 4.88
N LEU A 301 13.58 -9.72 4.17
CA LEU A 301 14.07 -11.05 4.53
C LEU A 301 14.78 -11.68 3.34
N GLY A 302 15.88 -12.38 3.58
CA GLY A 302 16.70 -13.01 2.53
C GLY A 302 17.89 -12.13 2.13
N GLY A 303 18.27 -12.17 0.85
CA GLY A 303 19.45 -11.46 0.36
C GLY A 303 20.74 -12.07 0.91
N ALA A 304 21.42 -11.35 1.80
CA ALA A 304 22.61 -11.84 2.49
C ALA A 304 22.29 -12.90 3.55
N ASP A 305 21.08 -12.86 4.10
CA ASP A 305 20.62 -13.78 5.13
C ASP A 305 20.02 -15.08 4.55
N PRO A 306 19.96 -16.17 5.34
CA PRO A 306 19.25 -17.37 4.94
C PRO A 306 17.79 -17.08 4.58
N LEU A 307 17.30 -17.75 3.54
CA LEU A 307 15.93 -17.60 3.10
C LEU A 307 14.94 -17.99 4.21
N PRO A 308 13.95 -17.16 4.54
CA PRO A 308 12.98 -17.49 5.59
C PRO A 308 12.14 -18.69 5.17
N ARG A 309 11.66 -19.49 6.12
CA ARG A 309 10.67 -20.53 5.79
C ARG A 309 9.33 -19.86 5.49
N PRO A 310 8.47 -20.45 4.63
CA PRO A 310 7.14 -19.89 4.37
C PRO A 310 6.30 -19.65 5.63
N ALA A 311 6.45 -20.51 6.65
CA ALA A 311 5.79 -20.34 7.95
C ALA A 311 6.25 -19.08 8.72
N ASP A 312 7.51 -18.67 8.56
CA ASP A 312 8.04 -17.47 9.21
C ASP A 312 7.52 -16.20 8.52
N VAL A 313 7.42 -16.21 7.17
CA VAL A 313 6.77 -15.15 6.39
C VAL A 313 5.30 -15.01 6.77
N VAL A 314 4.57 -16.12 6.82
CA VAL A 314 3.16 -16.15 7.26
C VAL A 314 2.99 -15.63 8.68
N ARG A 315 3.96 -15.88 9.58
CA ARG A 315 3.95 -15.36 10.96
C ARG A 315 4.14 -13.85 10.99
N ALA A 316 5.08 -13.31 10.21
CA ALA A 316 5.30 -11.87 10.11
C ALA A 316 4.05 -11.15 9.58
N LEU A 317 3.43 -11.70 8.54
CA LEU A 317 2.21 -11.18 7.91
C LEU A 317 0.92 -11.42 8.72
N ARG A 318 0.99 -11.83 9.99
CA ARG A 318 -0.18 -11.83 10.91
C ARG A 318 -0.51 -10.43 11.43
N HIS A 319 0.39 -9.47 11.23
CA HIS A 319 0.26 -8.10 11.69
C HIS A 319 -0.13 -7.20 10.51
N ALA A 320 -1.25 -6.48 10.64
CA ALA A 320 -1.84 -5.72 9.54
C ALA A 320 -1.00 -4.51 9.08
N ASP A 321 -0.09 -4.05 9.94
CA ASP A 321 0.85 -2.95 9.75
C ASP A 321 2.22 -3.40 9.21
N VAL A 322 2.41 -4.72 9.01
CA VAL A 322 3.68 -5.27 8.52
C VAL A 322 3.57 -5.59 7.02
N SER A 323 4.57 -5.14 6.26
CA SER A 323 4.84 -5.57 4.89
C SER A 323 6.18 -6.29 4.82
N VAL A 324 6.27 -7.32 3.98
CA VAL A 324 7.48 -8.15 3.85
C VAL A 324 8.01 -8.09 2.43
N VAL A 325 9.28 -7.73 2.28
CA VAL A 325 10.05 -7.92 1.05
C VAL A 325 10.88 -9.18 1.21
N ILE A 326 10.80 -10.10 0.24
CA ILE A 326 11.60 -11.31 0.21
C ILE A 326 12.64 -11.14 -0.89
N ASP A 327 13.85 -10.76 -0.48
CA ASP A 327 15.00 -10.65 -1.37
C ASP A 327 15.52 -12.04 -1.71
N LEU A 328 15.29 -12.44 -2.95
CA LEU A 328 15.74 -13.70 -3.53
C LEU A 328 17.01 -13.50 -4.37
N SER A 329 17.56 -12.29 -4.50
CA SER A 329 18.65 -11.95 -5.45
C SER A 329 19.84 -12.91 -5.41
N ARG A 330 20.22 -13.40 -4.23
CA ARG A 330 21.35 -14.33 -4.03
C ARG A 330 21.00 -15.81 -4.16
N VAL A 331 19.75 -16.15 -4.42
CA VAL A 331 19.27 -17.54 -4.57
C VAL A 331 19.39 -17.98 -6.04
N ALA A 332 19.81 -19.22 -6.28
CA ALA A 332 19.83 -19.79 -7.62
C ALA A 332 18.40 -19.96 -8.19
N HIS A 333 18.27 -20.09 -9.51
CA HIS A 333 16.96 -20.10 -10.19
C HIS A 333 16.03 -21.24 -9.72
N ASP A 334 16.45 -22.49 -9.74
CA ASP A 334 15.56 -23.61 -9.40
C ASP A 334 15.07 -23.55 -7.93
N PRO A 335 15.95 -23.25 -6.94
CA PRO A 335 15.49 -23.02 -5.57
C PRO A 335 14.53 -21.83 -5.43
N LYS A 336 14.68 -20.73 -6.21
CA LYS A 336 13.72 -19.62 -6.23
C LYS A 336 12.33 -20.11 -6.64
N VAL A 337 12.25 -20.86 -7.74
CA VAL A 337 10.98 -21.39 -8.27
C VAL A 337 10.31 -22.30 -7.24
N ALA A 338 11.07 -23.23 -6.64
CA ALA A 338 10.56 -24.13 -5.62
C ALA A 338 10.06 -23.39 -4.37
N TYR A 339 10.78 -22.35 -3.95
CA TYR A 339 10.36 -21.52 -2.82
C TYR A 339 9.05 -20.79 -3.10
N MET A 340 8.92 -20.17 -4.27
CA MET A 340 7.71 -19.42 -4.65
C MET A 340 6.48 -20.32 -4.78
N ARG A 341 6.64 -21.54 -5.33
CA ARG A 341 5.55 -22.53 -5.40
C ARG A 341 5.04 -22.98 -4.03
N ASN A 342 5.89 -22.95 -3.01
CA ASN A 342 5.47 -23.27 -1.63
C ASN A 342 4.88 -22.06 -0.91
N LEU A 343 5.43 -20.87 -1.13
CA LEU A 343 5.02 -19.66 -0.43
C LEU A 343 3.67 -19.12 -0.93
N LEU A 344 3.45 -19.05 -2.24
CA LEU A 344 2.23 -18.44 -2.80
C LEU A 344 0.94 -19.11 -2.30
N PRO A 345 0.80 -20.46 -2.29
CA PRO A 345 -0.36 -21.12 -1.69
C PRO A 345 -0.51 -20.82 -0.20
N ALA A 346 0.59 -20.79 0.56
CA ALA A 346 0.56 -20.48 1.99
C ALA A 346 0.06 -19.04 2.26
N LEU A 347 0.45 -18.08 1.41
CA LEU A 347 -0.06 -16.72 1.45
C LEU A 347 -1.55 -16.66 1.09
N ASN A 348 -2.01 -17.45 0.12
CA ASN A 348 -3.43 -17.50 -0.25
C ASN A 348 -4.29 -18.03 0.90
N VAL A 349 -3.83 -19.09 1.58
CA VAL A 349 -4.49 -19.59 2.80
C VAL A 349 -4.54 -18.49 3.85
N LEU A 350 -3.44 -17.79 4.11
CA LEU A 350 -3.44 -16.68 5.07
C LEU A 350 -4.45 -15.60 4.67
N ARG A 351 -4.43 -15.12 3.42
CA ARG A 351 -5.35 -14.08 2.90
C ARG A 351 -6.82 -14.49 3.00
N ARG A 352 -7.14 -15.75 2.70
CA ARG A 352 -8.50 -16.29 2.88
C ARG A 352 -8.93 -16.33 4.33
N HIS A 353 -8.02 -16.41 5.29
CA HIS A 353 -8.33 -16.38 6.73
C HIS A 353 -8.37 -14.95 7.29
N THR A 354 -7.38 -14.12 6.99
CA THR A 354 -7.17 -12.82 7.66
C THR A 354 -7.51 -11.63 6.78
N GLY A 355 -7.33 -11.75 5.46
CA GLY A 355 -7.43 -10.65 4.50
C GLY A 355 -6.09 -9.96 4.21
N ILE A 356 -5.00 -10.40 4.87
CA ILE A 356 -3.63 -9.89 4.69
C ILE A 356 -2.67 -10.99 4.22
N PRO A 357 -1.60 -10.65 3.46
CA PRO A 357 -1.31 -9.32 2.92
C PRO A 357 -2.40 -8.89 1.93
N HIS A 358 -2.68 -7.59 1.87
CA HIS A 358 -3.71 -7.08 0.96
C HIS A 358 -3.27 -7.22 -0.49
N ARG A 359 -1.95 -7.21 -0.72
CA ARG A 359 -1.32 -7.24 -2.03
C ARG A 359 -0.12 -8.17 -2.05
N ILE A 360 -0.01 -9.00 -3.08
CA ILE A 360 1.18 -9.80 -3.37
C ILE A 360 1.80 -9.26 -4.66
N ILE A 361 3.10 -8.97 -4.61
CA ILE A 361 3.86 -8.52 -5.76
C ILE A 361 4.75 -9.69 -6.18
N VAL A 362 4.62 -10.08 -7.44
CA VAL A 362 5.44 -11.12 -8.05
C VAL A 362 6.27 -10.47 -9.14
N ASP A 363 7.51 -10.14 -8.80
CA ASP A 363 8.44 -9.63 -9.79
C ASP A 363 9.06 -10.77 -10.62
N GLU A 364 9.42 -10.44 -11.86
CA GLU A 364 9.78 -11.39 -12.91
C GLU A 364 8.83 -12.60 -13.00
N ALA A 365 7.52 -12.31 -12.95
CA ALA A 365 6.43 -13.29 -12.89
C ALA A 365 6.47 -14.38 -13.97
N HIS A 366 7.04 -14.09 -15.14
CA HIS A 366 7.17 -15.05 -16.24
C HIS A 366 8.09 -16.24 -15.95
N TYR A 367 8.91 -16.19 -14.89
CA TYR A 367 9.68 -17.35 -14.40
C TYR A 367 8.90 -18.26 -13.48
N PHE A 368 7.71 -17.85 -13.02
CA PHE A 368 7.00 -18.54 -11.95
C PHE A 368 5.55 -18.87 -12.31
N LEU A 369 4.93 -18.07 -13.17
CA LEU A 369 3.50 -18.11 -13.45
C LEU A 369 3.20 -18.44 -14.92
N TYR A 370 3.82 -19.51 -15.45
CA TYR A 370 3.64 -19.96 -16.83
C TYR A 370 3.01 -21.36 -16.94
N ASP A 371 3.13 -22.19 -15.90
CA ASP A 371 2.66 -23.58 -15.90
C ASP A 371 1.14 -23.70 -15.66
N THR A 372 0.63 -24.91 -15.86
CA THR A 372 -0.81 -25.23 -15.72
C THR A 372 -1.32 -25.14 -14.28
N ASP A 373 -0.44 -25.12 -13.27
CA ASP A 373 -0.79 -25.04 -11.84
C ASP A 373 -0.99 -23.60 -11.34
N VAL A 374 -0.87 -22.58 -12.20
CA VAL A 374 -1.08 -21.17 -11.81
C VAL A 374 -2.42 -20.91 -11.10
N PRO A 375 -3.56 -21.53 -11.47
CA PRO A 375 -4.82 -21.39 -10.72
C PRO A 375 -4.73 -21.89 -9.25
N GLU A 376 -3.75 -22.73 -8.92
CA GLU A 376 -3.49 -23.19 -7.55
C GLU A 376 -2.53 -22.24 -6.81
N LEU A 377 -1.65 -21.56 -7.56
CA LEU A 377 -0.68 -20.59 -7.03
C LEU A 377 -1.30 -19.21 -6.75
N LEU A 378 -2.35 -18.81 -7.48
CA LEU A 378 -2.98 -17.49 -7.34
C LEU A 378 -4.44 -17.60 -6.91
N ASP A 379 -4.85 -16.75 -5.98
CA ASP A 379 -6.26 -16.57 -5.61
C ASP A 379 -6.92 -15.50 -6.48
N LEU A 380 -7.42 -15.92 -7.65
CA LEU A 380 -8.05 -15.05 -8.64
C LEU A 380 -9.47 -14.60 -8.26
N GLU A 381 -10.05 -15.14 -7.17
CA GLU A 381 -11.34 -14.70 -6.64
C GLU A 381 -11.16 -13.45 -5.76
N ILE A 382 -10.23 -13.51 -4.81
CA ILE A 382 -9.91 -12.36 -3.93
C ILE A 382 -9.17 -11.25 -4.67
N ASN A 383 -8.42 -11.62 -5.72
CA ASN A 383 -7.53 -10.75 -6.49
C ASN A 383 -6.42 -10.14 -5.62
N GLY A 384 -5.84 -9.02 -6.05
CA GLY A 384 -4.80 -8.30 -5.30
C GLY A 384 -3.38 -8.76 -5.60
N TYR A 385 -3.09 -9.03 -6.87
CA TYR A 385 -1.72 -9.25 -7.35
C TYR A 385 -1.19 -8.06 -8.14
N THR A 386 0.10 -7.76 -8.01
CA THR A 386 0.86 -7.01 -9.00
C THR A 386 1.85 -7.98 -9.65
N LEU A 387 1.69 -8.25 -10.93
CA LEU A 387 2.61 -9.07 -11.71
C LEU A 387 3.52 -8.15 -12.51
N VAL A 388 4.83 -8.36 -12.41
CA VAL A 388 5.81 -7.60 -13.18
C VAL A 388 6.54 -8.55 -14.11
N SER A 389 6.61 -8.23 -15.40
CA SER A 389 7.19 -9.13 -16.39
C SER A 389 7.68 -8.42 -17.64
N TYR A 390 8.80 -8.86 -18.21
CA TYR A 390 9.20 -8.48 -19.57
C TYR A 390 8.78 -9.50 -20.64
N ARG A 391 8.16 -10.60 -20.24
CA ARG A 391 7.57 -11.62 -21.13
C ARG A 391 6.11 -11.85 -20.74
N ALA A 392 5.27 -10.87 -21.01
CA ALA A 392 3.83 -10.99 -20.70
C ALA A 392 3.20 -12.15 -21.48
N SER A 393 3.69 -12.42 -22.70
CA SER A 393 3.27 -13.54 -23.55
C SER A 393 3.46 -14.93 -22.91
N LYS A 394 4.37 -15.06 -21.95
CA LYS A 394 4.67 -16.32 -21.25
C LYS A 394 3.85 -16.54 -19.99
N LEU A 395 3.10 -15.54 -19.54
CA LEU A 395 2.25 -15.70 -18.37
C LEU A 395 1.07 -16.61 -18.71
N HIS A 396 0.65 -17.41 -17.74
CA HIS A 396 -0.47 -18.32 -17.90
C HIS A 396 -1.76 -17.55 -18.25
N PRO A 397 -2.59 -18.03 -19.20
CA PRO A 397 -3.78 -17.32 -19.66
C PRO A 397 -4.75 -16.91 -18.55
N ALA A 398 -4.89 -17.72 -17.50
CA ALA A 398 -5.77 -17.38 -16.36
C ALA A 398 -5.28 -16.12 -15.59
N ALA A 399 -3.97 -15.97 -15.39
CA ALA A 399 -3.41 -14.79 -14.74
C ALA A 399 -3.62 -13.53 -15.60
N LEU A 400 -3.39 -13.65 -16.90
CA LEU A 400 -3.62 -12.58 -17.87
C LEU A 400 -5.11 -12.18 -17.94
N ALA A 401 -6.02 -13.15 -18.03
CA ALA A 401 -7.47 -12.91 -18.09
C ALA A 401 -8.01 -12.24 -16.82
N SER A 402 -7.38 -12.47 -15.67
CA SER A 402 -7.75 -11.83 -14.40
C SER A 402 -7.25 -10.39 -14.26
N THR A 403 -6.36 -9.93 -15.15
CA THR A 403 -5.73 -8.61 -15.04
C THR A 403 -6.71 -7.51 -15.42
N GLN A 404 -6.84 -6.51 -14.55
CA GLN A 404 -7.80 -5.40 -14.71
C GLN A 404 -7.11 -4.05 -14.88
N VAL A 405 -5.78 -4.01 -14.73
CA VAL A 405 -4.95 -2.82 -14.99
C VAL A 405 -3.69 -3.29 -15.68
N ILE A 406 -3.34 -2.68 -16.81
CA ILE A 406 -2.08 -2.95 -17.50
C ILE A 406 -1.32 -1.65 -17.68
N VAL A 407 -0.13 -1.60 -17.09
CA VAL A 407 0.84 -0.52 -17.24
C VAL A 407 2.00 -1.04 -18.05
N VAL A 408 2.28 -0.42 -19.19
CA VAL A 408 3.34 -0.83 -20.11
C VAL A 408 4.39 0.27 -20.14
N THR A 409 5.56 -0.02 -19.60
CA THR A 409 6.77 0.75 -19.85
C THR A 409 7.30 0.41 -21.25
N ARG A 410 8.37 1.08 -21.72
CA ARG A 410 8.89 0.87 -23.08
C ARG A 410 8.96 -0.61 -23.48
N GLU A 411 8.26 -0.98 -24.55
CA GLU A 411 8.25 -2.33 -25.13
C GLU A 411 8.58 -2.26 -26.62
N SER A 412 9.76 -2.76 -26.96
CA SER A 412 10.29 -2.73 -28.32
C SER A 412 10.21 -4.07 -29.04
N ASP A 413 9.97 -5.18 -28.31
CA ASP A 413 9.77 -6.50 -28.92
C ASP A 413 8.37 -6.54 -29.56
N PRO A 414 8.26 -6.66 -30.91
CA PRO A 414 6.98 -6.69 -31.59
C PRO A 414 6.08 -7.84 -31.12
N TYR A 415 6.67 -8.98 -30.73
CA TYR A 415 5.91 -10.14 -30.28
C TYR A 415 5.26 -9.89 -28.91
N GLU A 416 5.99 -9.28 -27.98
CA GLU A 416 5.42 -8.92 -26.66
C GLU A 416 4.41 -7.78 -26.78
N ALA A 417 4.68 -6.78 -27.63
CA ALA A 417 3.73 -5.72 -27.91
C ALA A 417 2.42 -6.30 -28.47
N ASP A 418 2.49 -7.25 -29.40
CA ASP A 418 1.32 -7.95 -29.93
C ASP A 418 0.59 -8.77 -28.87
N ALA A 419 1.31 -9.50 -28.02
CA ALA A 419 0.72 -10.26 -26.92
C ALA A 419 -0.07 -9.33 -25.97
N LEU A 420 0.50 -8.17 -25.61
CA LEU A 420 -0.18 -7.17 -24.78
C LEU A 420 -1.43 -6.59 -25.47
N LEU A 421 -1.42 -6.46 -26.79
CA LEU A 421 -2.60 -6.02 -27.56
C LEU A 421 -3.76 -7.02 -27.48
N THR A 422 -3.47 -8.32 -27.47
CA THR A 422 -4.52 -9.35 -27.34
C THR A 422 -5.25 -9.29 -26.01
N LEU A 423 -4.63 -8.71 -24.98
CA LEU A 423 -5.21 -8.50 -23.65
C LEU A 423 -6.15 -7.29 -23.57
N CYS A 424 -6.33 -6.57 -24.68
CA CYS A 424 -7.30 -5.49 -24.79
C CYS A 424 -8.46 -5.94 -25.70
N PRO A 425 -9.57 -6.47 -25.14
CA PRO A 425 -10.71 -6.94 -25.93
C PRO A 425 -11.35 -5.82 -26.76
N THR A 426 -11.36 -4.59 -26.22
CA THR A 426 -11.87 -3.38 -26.88
C THR A 426 -10.96 -2.87 -28.01
N CYS A 427 -9.75 -3.43 -28.13
CA CYS A 427 -8.80 -3.12 -29.19
C CYS A 427 -8.89 -4.09 -30.38
N ALA A 428 -9.63 -5.21 -30.25
CA ALA A 428 -9.80 -6.18 -31.32
C ALA A 428 -10.55 -5.56 -32.52
N GLY A 429 -9.94 -5.59 -33.71
CA GLY A 429 -10.59 -5.19 -34.98
C GLY A 429 -10.36 -3.75 -35.47
N ARG A 430 -9.57 -2.92 -34.77
CA ARG A 430 -9.13 -1.62 -35.33
C ARG A 430 -7.77 -1.76 -36.04
N PRO A 431 -7.47 -0.99 -37.12
CA PRO A 431 -6.16 -1.02 -37.82
C PRO A 431 -5.05 -0.31 -37.01
N VAL A 432 -4.76 -0.79 -35.80
CA VAL A 432 -4.03 -0.01 -34.76
C VAL A 432 -2.79 -0.76 -34.22
N ALA A 433 -2.53 -2.00 -34.65
CA ALA A 433 -1.36 -2.76 -34.16
C ALA A 433 -0.02 -2.05 -34.44
N SER A 434 0.16 -1.48 -35.64
CA SER A 434 1.36 -0.71 -35.99
C SER A 434 1.51 0.57 -35.17
N THR A 435 0.40 1.28 -34.93
CA THR A 435 0.38 2.51 -34.11
C THR A 435 0.74 2.22 -32.65
N TRP A 436 0.30 1.08 -32.09
CA TRP A 436 0.65 0.69 -30.73
C TRP A 436 2.08 0.21 -30.59
N ARG A 437 2.57 -0.61 -31.53
CA ARG A 437 3.99 -1.00 -31.54
C ARG A 437 4.89 0.23 -31.58
N HIS A 438 4.55 1.21 -32.42
CA HIS A 438 5.26 2.49 -32.45
C HIS A 438 5.13 3.26 -31.13
N LEU A 439 3.93 3.33 -30.55
CA LEU A 439 3.69 4.01 -29.27
C LEU A 439 4.49 3.37 -28.13
N LEU A 440 4.40 2.06 -27.95
CA LEU A 440 5.08 1.33 -26.86
C LEU A 440 6.60 1.31 -27.03
N GLY A 441 7.09 1.15 -28.26
CA GLY A 441 8.52 1.15 -28.56
C GLY A 441 9.18 2.52 -28.44
N GLY A 442 8.38 3.59 -28.58
CA GLY A 442 8.79 5.00 -28.50
C GLY A 442 8.56 5.67 -27.14
N LEU A 443 8.24 4.92 -26.07
CA LEU A 443 8.20 5.45 -24.71
C LEU A 443 9.62 5.71 -24.19
N ASP A 444 9.80 6.84 -23.51
CA ASP A 444 11.01 7.14 -22.76
C ASP A 444 11.07 6.37 -21.42
N ILE A 445 12.23 6.39 -20.76
CA ILE A 445 12.45 5.63 -19.51
C ILE A 445 11.57 6.13 -18.35
N ASP A 446 11.19 7.41 -18.39
CA ASP A 446 10.33 8.08 -17.42
C ASP A 446 8.86 8.05 -17.84
N GLU A 447 8.49 7.23 -18.83
CA GLU A 447 7.13 7.16 -19.35
C GLU A 447 6.53 5.76 -19.32
N ALA A 448 5.20 5.73 -19.30
CA ALA A 448 4.43 4.50 -19.43
C ALA A 448 3.15 4.75 -20.23
N ALA A 449 2.64 3.68 -20.84
CA ALA A 449 1.32 3.61 -21.44
C ALA A 449 0.39 2.77 -20.54
N ILE A 450 -0.81 3.29 -20.28
CA ILE A 450 -1.87 2.59 -19.57
C ILE A 450 -2.87 2.08 -20.60
N LEU A 451 -3.15 0.78 -20.60
CA LEU A 451 -3.98 0.14 -21.62
C LEU A 451 -5.49 0.23 -21.30
N PRO A 452 -6.38 0.19 -22.32
CA PRO A 452 -7.84 0.33 -22.20
C PRO A 452 -8.57 -0.67 -21.31
N VAL A 453 -7.95 -1.79 -20.96
CA VAL A 453 -8.49 -2.71 -19.94
C VAL A 453 -8.60 -2.03 -18.56
N THR A 454 -7.81 -0.98 -18.35
CA THR A 454 -7.83 -0.14 -17.15
C THR A 454 -8.98 0.85 -17.22
N GLU A 455 -9.97 0.69 -16.33
CA GLU A 455 -11.18 1.51 -16.26
C GLU A 455 -10.91 3.04 -16.34
N GLU A 456 -9.88 3.52 -15.64
CA GLU A 456 -9.53 4.95 -15.57
C GLU A 456 -9.07 5.55 -16.90
N THR A 457 -8.78 4.74 -17.91
CA THR A 457 -8.41 5.25 -19.23
C THR A 457 -9.61 5.54 -20.13
N GLN A 458 -10.83 5.21 -19.68
CA GLN A 458 -12.09 5.43 -20.40
C GLN A 458 -12.08 4.80 -21.81
N GLY A 459 -11.44 3.63 -21.94
CA GLY A 459 -11.37 2.87 -23.20
C GLY A 459 -10.28 3.31 -24.17
N GLY A 460 -9.44 4.29 -23.81
CA GLY A 460 -8.28 4.74 -24.60
C GLY A 460 -6.93 4.29 -24.04
N VAL A 461 -5.87 4.41 -24.83
CA VAL A 461 -4.49 4.32 -24.29
C VAL A 461 -4.12 5.67 -23.71
N ARG A 462 -3.51 5.69 -22.53
CA ARG A 462 -3.00 6.91 -21.91
C ARG A 462 -1.49 6.83 -21.75
N ARG A 463 -0.75 7.70 -22.44
CA ARG A 463 0.68 7.92 -22.18
C ARG A 463 0.81 8.87 -20.99
N ILE A 464 1.67 8.52 -20.05
CA ILE A 464 1.95 9.29 -18.86
C ILE A 464 3.45 9.41 -18.65
N ARG A 465 3.89 10.53 -18.08
CA ARG A 465 5.20 10.65 -17.44
C ARG A 465 5.08 10.23 -15.98
N LEU A 466 5.93 9.31 -15.56
CA LEU A 466 5.90 8.67 -14.26
C LEU A 466 6.16 9.65 -13.12
N ALA A 467 5.45 9.45 -12.00
CA ALA A 467 5.68 10.22 -10.78
C ALA A 467 7.02 9.81 -10.12
N PRO A 468 7.63 10.73 -9.35
CA PRO A 468 8.84 10.41 -8.59
C PRO A 468 8.53 9.40 -7.47
N ARG A 469 9.55 8.62 -7.10
CA ARG A 469 9.54 7.72 -5.94
C ARG A 469 10.10 8.42 -4.69
N LEU A 470 9.60 8.00 -3.53
CA LEU A 470 10.12 8.46 -2.22
C LEU A 470 11.38 7.71 -1.81
N THR A 471 11.45 6.41 -2.12
CA THR A 471 12.63 5.61 -1.82
C THR A 471 13.59 5.62 -3.01
N PRO A 472 14.91 5.57 -2.76
CA PRO A 472 15.87 5.49 -3.85
C PRO A 472 15.65 4.19 -4.63
N HIS A 473 15.50 4.30 -5.94
CA HIS A 473 15.46 3.12 -6.80
C HIS A 473 16.89 2.60 -6.98
N VAL A 474 17.23 1.48 -6.34
CA VAL A 474 18.51 0.82 -6.56
C VAL A 474 18.28 -0.43 -7.40
N ARG A 475 18.97 -0.51 -8.53
CA ARG A 475 18.75 -1.55 -9.54
C ARG A 475 19.82 -2.62 -9.42
N HIS A 476 19.43 -3.89 -9.30
CA HIS A 476 20.34 -5.04 -9.25
C HIS A 476 21.58 -4.84 -8.34
N GLN A 477 21.37 -4.34 -7.12
CA GLN A 477 22.44 -3.89 -6.21
C GLN A 477 23.51 -4.96 -5.96
N ALA A 478 23.13 -6.25 -5.92
CA ALA A 478 24.05 -7.36 -5.68
C ALA A 478 24.76 -7.93 -6.93
N LYS A 479 24.22 -7.72 -8.14
CA LYS A 479 24.74 -8.37 -9.36
C LYS A 479 26.02 -7.69 -9.85
N TYR A 480 26.11 -6.38 -9.74
CA TYR A 480 27.14 -5.61 -10.46
C TYR A 480 28.49 -5.50 -9.74
N ILE A 481 28.55 -5.82 -8.45
CA ILE A 481 29.79 -5.79 -7.67
C ILE A 481 30.71 -6.91 -8.12
N ASP A 482 30.16 -8.14 -8.26
CA ASP A 482 30.95 -9.36 -8.43
C ASP A 482 30.59 -10.18 -9.68
N VAL A 483 29.41 -9.96 -10.30
CA VAL A 483 29.04 -10.70 -11.52
C VAL A 483 29.53 -9.94 -12.76
N PRO A 484 30.43 -10.52 -13.57
CA PRO A 484 30.96 -9.83 -14.74
C PRO A 484 29.88 -9.61 -15.79
N ILE A 485 29.72 -8.36 -16.24
CA ILE A 485 28.89 -8.00 -17.39
C ILE A 485 29.41 -8.66 -18.68
N GLY A 486 28.59 -8.73 -19.73
CA GLY A 486 29.00 -9.27 -21.03
C GLY A 486 30.24 -8.56 -21.60
N GLU A 487 31.10 -9.29 -22.32
CA GLU A 487 32.40 -8.80 -22.79
C GLU A 487 32.32 -7.54 -23.68
N SER A 488 31.25 -7.42 -24.47
CA SER A 488 30.96 -6.26 -25.32
C SER A 488 30.66 -4.98 -24.52
N LEU A 489 30.20 -5.10 -23.27
CA LEU A 489 29.84 -3.99 -22.38
C LEU A 489 30.96 -3.62 -21.39
N GLY A 490 32.05 -4.40 -21.35
CA GLY A 490 33.20 -4.15 -20.50
C GLY A 490 33.89 -2.81 -20.82
N PHE A 491 34.30 -2.07 -19.79
CA PHE A 491 35.06 -0.85 -19.96
C PHE A 491 36.48 -1.16 -20.43
N VAL A 492 36.91 -0.47 -21.48
CA VAL A 492 38.27 -0.57 -22.01
C VAL A 492 39.06 0.61 -21.48
N VAL A 493 40.10 0.34 -20.70
CA VAL A 493 41.04 1.38 -20.27
C VAL A 493 42.01 1.64 -21.40
N TRP A 494 42.30 2.92 -21.67
CA TRP A 494 43.29 3.33 -22.65
C TRP A 494 44.54 3.85 -21.94
N HIS A 495 45.70 3.38 -22.39
CA HIS A 495 47.00 3.84 -21.92
C HIS A 495 47.84 4.26 -23.12
N ASP A 496 48.35 5.50 -23.08
CA ASP A 496 49.29 6.03 -24.08
C ASP A 496 48.85 5.82 -25.55
N GLY A 497 47.54 5.89 -25.82
CA GLY A 497 46.95 5.74 -27.15
C GLY A 497 46.59 4.31 -27.57
N ALA A 498 46.79 3.31 -26.71
CA ALA A 498 46.42 1.91 -26.97
C ALA A 498 45.42 1.37 -25.91
N PRO A 499 44.46 0.52 -26.30
CA PRO A 499 43.55 -0.13 -25.35
C PRO A 499 44.25 -1.23 -24.55
N THR A 500 43.90 -1.38 -23.27
CA THR A 500 44.32 -2.52 -22.45
C THR A 500 43.68 -3.81 -22.95
N THR A 501 44.39 -4.93 -22.79
CA THR A 501 43.87 -6.26 -23.13
C THR A 501 42.78 -6.73 -22.16
N HIS A 502 42.83 -6.29 -20.90
CA HIS A 502 41.80 -6.57 -19.91
C HIS A 502 40.70 -5.50 -19.96
N ARG A 503 39.44 -5.96 -19.99
CA ARG A 503 38.24 -5.13 -19.87
C ARG A 503 37.70 -5.21 -18.45
N ILE A 504 37.36 -4.08 -17.87
CA ILE A 504 36.68 -4.00 -16.58
C ILE A 504 35.23 -4.42 -16.78
N ARG A 505 34.79 -5.45 -16.06
CA ARG A 505 33.48 -6.08 -16.20
C ARG A 505 32.67 -6.11 -14.91
N THR A 506 33.24 -5.68 -13.79
CA THR A 506 32.53 -5.51 -12.52
C THR A 506 32.84 -4.16 -11.87
N LEU A 507 31.99 -3.71 -10.94
CA LEU A 507 32.28 -2.52 -10.14
C LEU A 507 33.46 -2.76 -9.18
N ARG A 508 33.73 -4.00 -8.75
CA ARG A 508 34.93 -4.34 -7.97
C ARG A 508 36.22 -4.20 -8.79
N GLU A 509 36.23 -4.72 -10.01
CA GLU A 509 37.34 -4.53 -10.94
C GLU A 509 37.53 -3.03 -11.25
N PHE A 510 36.42 -2.28 -11.39
CA PHE A 510 36.48 -0.84 -11.62
C PHE A 510 37.21 -0.12 -10.49
N VAL A 511 36.78 -0.33 -9.24
CA VAL A 511 37.43 0.24 -8.05
C VAL A 511 38.90 -0.16 -7.97
N THR A 512 39.21 -1.44 -8.20
CA THR A 512 40.60 -1.95 -8.18
C THR A 512 41.47 -1.24 -9.22
N VAL A 513 40.96 -1.08 -10.45
CA VAL A 513 41.72 -0.48 -11.54
C VAL A 513 41.94 1.01 -11.31
N ILE A 514 40.92 1.76 -10.89
CA ILE A 514 41.07 3.21 -10.66
C ILE A 514 41.99 3.53 -9.47
N GLU A 515 42.04 2.67 -8.45
CA GLU A 515 42.94 2.84 -7.30
C GLU A 515 44.38 2.42 -7.60
N SER A 516 44.56 1.38 -8.42
CA SER A 516 45.90 0.90 -8.80
C SER A 516 46.55 1.76 -9.91
N THR A 517 45.80 2.64 -10.57
CA THR A 517 46.26 3.41 -11.74
C THR A 517 46.47 4.87 -11.38
N ARG A 518 47.64 5.43 -11.71
CA ARG A 518 47.92 6.86 -11.51
C ARG A 518 46.95 7.73 -12.31
N THR A 519 46.41 8.77 -11.68
CA THR A 519 45.45 9.73 -12.26
C THR A 519 45.89 10.27 -13.63
N ALA A 520 47.18 10.55 -13.83
CA ALA A 520 47.72 11.02 -15.11
C ALA A 520 47.43 10.08 -16.30
N ARG A 521 47.39 8.77 -16.07
CA ARG A 521 47.10 7.76 -17.11
C ARG A 521 45.61 7.64 -17.44
N LEU A 522 44.74 8.08 -16.53
CA LEU A 522 43.29 8.09 -16.71
C LEU A 522 42.75 9.47 -17.10
N HIS A 523 43.63 10.47 -17.26
CA HIS A 523 43.27 11.85 -17.58
C HIS A 523 42.32 11.96 -18.79
N GLY A 524 42.61 11.23 -19.87
CA GLY A 524 41.76 11.23 -21.06
C GLY A 524 40.33 10.76 -20.79
N HIS A 525 40.16 9.76 -19.93
CA HIS A 525 38.84 9.24 -19.54
C HIS A 525 38.08 10.24 -18.65
N LEU A 526 38.77 10.83 -17.68
CA LEU A 526 38.22 11.86 -16.79
C LEU A 526 37.71 13.10 -17.55
N VAL A 527 38.47 13.59 -18.54
CA VAL A 527 38.08 14.77 -19.31
C VAL A 527 36.87 14.48 -20.22
N ARG A 528 36.70 13.23 -20.69
CA ARG A 528 35.59 12.83 -21.57
C ARG A 528 34.34 12.34 -20.84
N ASN A 529 34.38 12.26 -19.51
CA ASN A 529 33.35 11.67 -18.67
C ASN A 529 33.08 10.18 -19.00
N ASP A 530 34.12 9.44 -19.36
CA ASP A 530 33.97 8.06 -19.81
C ASP A 530 33.47 7.16 -18.66
N PHE A 531 33.86 7.42 -17.41
CA PHE A 531 33.47 6.59 -16.27
C PHE A 531 32.00 6.82 -15.89
N SER A 532 31.56 8.07 -15.74
CA SER A 532 30.14 8.34 -15.42
C SER A 532 29.21 7.87 -16.53
N ARG A 533 29.61 7.98 -17.81
CA ARG A 533 28.83 7.44 -18.93
C ARG A 533 28.75 5.92 -18.88
N TRP A 534 29.87 5.23 -18.68
CA TRP A 534 29.85 3.78 -18.56
C TRP A 534 28.96 3.31 -17.39
N ILE A 535 29.06 3.96 -16.23
CA ILE A 535 28.21 3.65 -15.06
C ILE A 535 26.72 3.83 -15.40
N ALA A 536 26.36 4.94 -16.05
CA ALA A 536 24.98 5.21 -16.46
C ALA A 536 24.48 4.22 -17.52
N ASP A 537 25.25 4.01 -18.59
CA ASP A 537 24.82 3.29 -19.79
C ASP A 537 24.81 1.77 -19.58
N VAL A 538 25.77 1.25 -18.80
CA VAL A 538 25.93 -0.19 -18.59
C VAL A 538 25.18 -0.67 -17.35
N PHE A 539 25.38 0.00 -16.22
CA PHE A 539 24.81 -0.40 -14.93
C PHE A 539 23.45 0.25 -14.65
N GLY A 540 23.13 1.37 -15.32
CA GLY A 540 21.86 2.09 -15.11
C GLY A 540 21.81 2.82 -13.76
N ASP A 541 22.96 3.04 -13.13
CA ASP A 541 23.06 3.68 -11.82
C ASP A 541 23.31 5.19 -11.97
N PHE A 542 22.24 5.93 -12.21
CA PHE A 542 22.32 7.37 -12.49
C PHE A 542 22.80 8.19 -11.28
N VAL A 543 22.50 7.77 -10.05
CA VAL A 543 22.95 8.47 -8.83
C VAL A 543 24.46 8.32 -8.65
N LEU A 544 24.99 7.10 -8.83
CA LEU A 544 26.44 6.90 -8.84
C LEU A 544 27.09 7.64 -10.01
N ALA A 545 26.50 7.55 -11.21
CA ALA A 545 27.00 8.24 -12.39
C ALA A 545 27.06 9.75 -12.18
N GLU A 546 26.07 10.36 -11.54
CA GLU A 546 26.04 11.79 -11.23
C GLU A 546 27.12 12.17 -10.22
N THR A 547 27.31 11.35 -9.18
CA THR A 547 28.39 11.53 -8.20
C THR A 547 29.78 11.44 -8.86
N ILE A 548 29.99 10.44 -9.71
CA ILE A 548 31.23 10.29 -10.49
C ILE A 548 31.41 11.46 -11.46
N ARG A 549 30.33 11.90 -12.12
CA ARG A 549 30.36 13.04 -13.05
C ARG A 549 30.74 14.35 -12.35
N ALA A 550 30.29 14.56 -11.11
CA ALA A 550 30.71 15.69 -10.31
C ALA A 550 32.23 15.64 -10.06
N ALA A 551 32.76 14.48 -9.65
CA ALA A 551 34.20 14.30 -9.46
C ALA A 551 35.02 14.47 -10.76
N GLU A 552 34.53 13.98 -11.91
CA GLU A 552 35.13 14.22 -13.24
C GLU A 552 35.13 15.71 -13.60
N THR A 553 34.06 16.43 -13.26
CA THR A 553 33.90 17.86 -13.53
C THR A 553 34.83 18.71 -12.66
N ASP A 554 34.92 18.42 -11.36
CA ASP A 554 35.77 19.14 -10.42
C ASP A 554 37.26 18.92 -10.74
N TYR A 555 37.63 17.71 -11.15
CA TYR A 555 38.97 17.43 -11.67
C TYR A 555 39.30 18.29 -12.90
N ARG A 556 38.38 18.38 -13.86
CA ARG A 556 38.56 19.20 -15.07
C ARG A 556 38.70 20.69 -14.77
N ARG A 557 38.06 21.16 -13.71
CA ARG A 557 38.15 22.54 -13.21
C ARG A 557 39.39 22.80 -12.35
N GLY A 558 40.21 21.78 -12.08
CA GLY A 558 41.36 21.88 -11.18
C GLY A 558 40.99 22.01 -9.70
N GLN A 559 39.72 21.72 -9.35
CA GLN A 559 39.18 21.81 -7.99
C GLN A 559 39.36 20.51 -7.19
N LEU A 560 39.71 19.41 -7.87
CA LEU A 560 39.94 18.10 -7.26
C LEU A 560 41.21 17.46 -7.84
N ALA A 561 42.23 17.25 -7.00
CA ALA A 561 43.50 16.65 -7.42
C ALA A 561 43.44 15.11 -7.54
N GLU A 562 42.66 14.47 -6.66
CA GLU A 562 42.57 13.01 -6.49
C GLU A 562 41.13 12.50 -6.73
N PRO A 563 40.60 12.56 -7.97
CA PRO A 563 39.23 12.15 -8.27
C PRO A 563 38.97 10.66 -8.05
N MET A 564 39.99 9.81 -8.17
CA MET A 564 39.84 8.35 -8.05
C MET A 564 39.40 7.93 -6.65
N ALA A 565 39.91 8.56 -5.60
CA ALA A 565 39.52 8.26 -4.22
C ALA A 565 38.03 8.60 -3.95
N VAL A 566 37.55 9.73 -4.49
CA VAL A 566 36.15 10.13 -4.37
C VAL A 566 35.23 9.16 -5.12
N MET A 567 35.63 8.77 -6.34
CA MET A 567 34.88 7.79 -7.14
C MET A 567 34.84 6.42 -6.48
N ALA A 568 35.99 5.91 -6.02
CA ALA A 568 36.07 4.63 -5.32
C ALA A 568 35.21 4.64 -4.05
N GLN A 569 35.28 5.71 -3.26
CA GLN A 569 34.45 5.86 -2.08
C GLN A 569 32.95 5.94 -2.41
N ALA A 570 32.57 6.61 -3.50
CA ALA A 570 31.18 6.67 -3.96
C ALA A 570 30.65 5.29 -4.38
N VAL A 571 31.49 4.46 -5.02
CA VAL A 571 31.12 3.07 -5.33
C VAL A 571 31.02 2.27 -4.03
N ARG A 572 32.01 2.38 -3.11
CA ARG A 572 32.03 1.63 -1.84
C ARG A 572 30.85 1.95 -0.91
N SER A 573 30.52 3.23 -0.75
CA SER A 573 29.43 3.67 0.12
C SER A 573 28.06 3.26 -0.40
N ARG A 574 27.92 3.15 -1.72
CA ARG A 574 26.65 2.81 -2.37
C ARG A 574 26.38 1.32 -2.47
N TYR A 575 27.43 0.51 -2.50
CA TYR A 575 27.36 -0.93 -2.73
C TYR A 575 27.88 -1.76 -1.55
N GLU A 576 28.21 -1.13 -0.42
CA GLU A 576 28.75 -1.76 0.80
C GLU A 576 29.80 -2.83 0.47
N PHE A 577 30.99 -2.40 0.03
CA PHE A 577 32.13 -3.32 -0.04
C PHE A 577 32.39 -3.82 1.39
N VAL A 578 31.96 -5.05 1.67
CA VAL A 578 32.39 -5.74 2.89
C VAL A 578 33.88 -6.02 2.69
N ASP A 579 34.72 -5.09 3.17
CA ASP A 579 36.14 -5.33 3.37
C ASP A 579 36.27 -6.28 4.56
N GLY A 580 36.21 -7.58 4.28
CA GLY A 580 36.48 -8.64 5.24
C GLY A 580 37.55 -9.58 4.69
N PRO A 581 38.73 -9.70 5.32
CA PRO A 581 39.64 -10.79 5.01
C PRO A 581 39.00 -12.10 5.47
N TRP A 582 38.90 -13.06 4.56
CA TRP A 582 38.68 -14.46 4.93
C TRP A 582 39.96 -15.00 5.59
N TRP A 583 40.03 -14.91 6.92
CA TRP A 583 40.73 -15.86 7.80
C TRP A 583 40.12 -15.84 9.20
#